data_AF-A0A8F2AZH6-F1
#
_entry.id   AF-A0A8F2AZH6-F1
#
_cell.length_a   1.000
_cell.length_b   1.000
_cell.length_c   1.000
_cell.angle_alpha   90.00
_cell.angle_beta   90.00
_cell.angle_gamma   90.00
#
_symmetry.space_group_name_H-M   'P 1'
#
loop_
_entity.id
_entity.type
_entity.pdbx_description
1 polymer ?
#
loop_
_entity_poly.entity_id
_entity_poly.type
_entity_poly.pdbx_seq_one_letter_code
_entity_poly.pdbx_strand_id
1 'polypeptide(L)'
;MSKKMTGHFDDLIEMASEFVQKQKGVWDHTAWTNFLAEAKTMGFEVNDELKSYLGTLLDSMKRVYNAAAATESITKLMTGMTENTVDFMKKTKGVWDHDGWQSYLKDIQKKGLDLNDETTKYLGGVLEASKELYAFPAIANKMMAKASKKSKEA
;
A
#
# COMPACT_ATOMS: atom_id res chain seq x y z
N MET A 1 9.46 17.28 2.82
CA MET A 1 9.08 17.27 4.25
C MET A 1 8.88 15.83 4.64
N SER A 2 9.65 15.31 5.61
CA SER A 2 9.46 13.94 6.10
C SER A 2 8.12 13.87 6.83
N LYS A 3 7.13 13.25 6.19
CA LYS A 3 5.82 13.00 6.81
C LYS A 3 6.09 12.15 8.05
N LYS A 4 5.68 12.66 9.22
CA LYS A 4 5.87 11.93 10.48
C LYS A 4 4.98 10.70 10.41
N MET A 5 5.57 9.53 10.24
CA MET A 5 4.84 8.27 10.18
C MET A 5 4.18 8.03 11.55
N THR A 6 2.86 8.01 11.53
CA THR A 6 1.99 7.98 12.72
C THR A 6 1.44 6.59 13.02
N GLY A 7 1.87 5.57 12.27
CA GLY A 7 1.39 4.20 12.43
C GLY A 7 -0.02 3.99 11.90
N HIS A 8 -0.34 4.63 10.78
CA HIS A 8 -1.64 4.47 10.11
C HIS A 8 -1.54 3.61 8.87
N PHE A 9 -2.71 3.17 8.37
CA PHE A 9 -2.83 2.45 7.11
C PHE A 9 -2.05 3.13 5.98
N ASP A 10 -2.24 4.44 5.81
CA ASP A 10 -1.56 5.25 4.79
C ASP A 10 -0.04 5.12 4.89
N ASP A 11 0.48 5.26 6.11
CA ASP A 11 1.92 5.20 6.38
C ASP A 11 2.46 3.79 6.08
N LEU A 12 1.66 2.75 6.29
CA LEU A 12 2.04 1.36 6.01
C LEU A 12 2.11 1.05 4.51
N ILE A 13 1.14 1.55 3.73
CA ILE A 13 1.16 1.42 2.26
C ILE A 13 2.31 2.24 1.66
N GLU A 14 2.54 3.45 2.18
CA GLU A 14 3.69 4.30 1.80
C GLU A 14 5.02 3.60 2.10
N MET A 15 5.19 3.06 3.32
CA MET A 15 6.38 2.30 3.72
C MET A 15 6.65 1.12 2.78
N ALA A 16 5.62 0.35 2.44
CA ALA A 16 5.72 -0.79 1.53
C ALA A 16 6.21 -0.36 0.13
N SER A 17 5.64 0.72 -0.41
CA SER A 17 6.03 1.26 -1.70
C SER A 17 7.46 1.80 -1.71
N GLU A 18 7.84 2.55 -0.68
CA GLU A 18 9.21 3.06 -0.52
C GLU A 18 10.23 1.93 -0.38
N PHE A 19 9.89 0.88 0.36
CA PHE A 19 10.72 -0.31 0.49
C PHE A 19 10.96 -0.97 -0.87
N VAL A 20 9.90 -1.26 -1.64
CA VAL A 20 10.05 -1.87 -2.97
C VAL A 20 10.93 -1.02 -3.89
N GLN A 21 10.73 0.30 -3.88
CA GLN A 21 11.52 1.22 -4.69
C GLN A 21 13.00 1.24 -4.26
N LYS A 22 13.26 1.33 -2.95
CA LYS A 22 14.62 1.34 -2.39
C LYS A 22 15.37 0.04 -2.69
N GLN A 23 14.65 -1.08 -2.61
CA GLN A 23 15.17 -2.41 -2.91
C GLN A 23 15.17 -2.73 -4.42
N LYS A 24 14.63 -1.84 -5.27
CA LYS A 24 14.46 -2.07 -6.71
C LYS A 24 13.78 -3.41 -7.02
N GLY A 25 12.80 -3.79 -6.21
CA GLY A 25 12.08 -5.06 -6.33
C GLY A 25 12.85 -6.32 -5.90
N VAL A 26 14.05 -6.20 -5.30
CA VAL A 26 14.87 -7.34 -4.87
C VAL A 26 15.37 -7.15 -3.44
N TRP A 27 15.00 -8.06 -2.54
CA TRP A 27 15.42 -8.01 -1.15
C TRP A 27 15.72 -9.41 -0.59
N ASP A 28 16.56 -9.46 0.42
CA ASP A 28 16.90 -10.68 1.16
C ASP A 28 16.11 -10.76 2.48
N HIS A 29 16.41 -11.79 3.29
CA HIS A 29 15.79 -11.95 4.59
C HIS A 29 16.13 -10.80 5.56
N THR A 30 17.30 -10.21 5.45
CA THR A 30 17.75 -9.08 6.29
C THR A 30 16.92 -7.83 6.02
N ALA A 31 16.74 -7.48 4.74
CA ALA A 31 15.92 -6.36 4.34
C ALA A 31 14.44 -6.58 4.73
N TRP A 32 13.92 -7.81 4.58
CA TRP A 32 12.59 -8.17 5.06
C TRP A 32 12.42 -7.98 6.57
N THR A 33 13.35 -8.48 7.37
CA THR A 33 13.28 -8.36 8.84
C THR A 33 13.41 -6.91 9.30
N ASN A 34 14.22 -6.11 8.62
CA ASN A 34 14.31 -4.66 8.87
C ASN A 34 12.99 -3.93 8.55
N PHE A 35 12.33 -4.29 7.44
CA PHE A 35 11.02 -3.74 7.08
C PHE A 35 9.95 -4.06 8.16
N LEU A 36 9.94 -5.29 8.67
CA LEU A 36 9.06 -5.68 9.77
C LEU A 36 9.37 -4.93 11.07
N ALA A 37 10.66 -4.70 11.36
CA ALA A 37 11.07 -3.91 12.52
C ALA A 37 10.57 -2.46 12.40
N GLU A 38 10.60 -1.87 11.21
CA GLU A 38 10.06 -0.54 10.94
C GLU A 38 8.53 -0.48 11.14
N ALA A 39 7.78 -1.46 10.65
CA ALA A 39 6.35 -1.58 10.95
C ALA A 39 6.09 -1.63 12.47
N LYS A 40 6.96 -2.33 13.22
CA LYS A 40 6.87 -2.39 14.68
C LYS A 40 7.19 -1.05 15.35
N THR A 41 8.17 -0.28 14.87
CA THR A 41 8.49 1.05 15.43
C THR A 41 7.37 2.06 15.17
N MET A 42 6.61 1.89 14.09
CA MET A 42 5.36 2.61 13.83
C MET A 42 4.20 2.18 14.77
N GLY A 43 4.44 1.19 15.63
CA GLY A 43 3.53 0.72 16.65
C GLY A 43 2.53 -0.32 16.15
N PHE A 44 2.78 -1.00 15.02
CA PHE A 44 2.00 -2.16 14.63
C PHE A 44 2.46 -3.41 15.38
N GLU A 45 1.50 -4.24 15.79
CA GLU A 45 1.80 -5.57 16.33
C GLU A 45 2.04 -6.54 15.16
N VAL A 46 3.32 -6.85 14.92
CA VAL A 46 3.75 -7.69 13.80
C VAL A 46 3.64 -9.17 14.16
N ASN A 47 2.41 -9.69 14.10
CA ASN A 47 2.11 -11.11 14.20
C ASN A 47 2.23 -11.81 12.83
N ASP A 48 2.06 -13.14 12.78
CA ASP A 48 2.29 -13.91 11.55
C ASP A 48 1.28 -13.59 10.44
N GLU A 49 0.06 -13.21 10.81
CA GLU A 49 -0.98 -12.78 9.88
C GLU A 49 -0.61 -11.44 9.22
N LEU A 50 -0.24 -10.42 10.03
CA LEU A 50 0.21 -9.14 9.50
C LEU A 50 1.47 -9.29 8.63
N LYS A 51 2.41 -10.17 9.00
CA LYS A 51 3.57 -10.50 8.17
C LYS A 51 3.14 -11.07 6.82
N SER A 52 2.15 -11.96 6.79
CA SER A 52 1.64 -12.56 5.56
C SER A 52 1.02 -11.52 4.63
N TYR A 53 0.19 -10.63 5.16
CA TYR A 53 -0.42 -9.55 4.38
C TYR A 53 0.60 -8.54 3.87
N LEU A 54 1.58 -8.17 4.70
CA LEU A 54 2.68 -7.31 4.28
C LEU A 54 3.54 -7.96 3.20
N GLY A 55 3.86 -9.25 3.33
CA GLY A 55 4.58 -10.01 2.30
C GLY A 55 3.83 -10.00 0.97
N THR A 56 2.52 -10.26 1.01
CA THR A 56 1.64 -10.25 -0.18
C THR A 56 1.58 -8.87 -0.83
N LEU A 57 1.51 -7.81 -0.02
CA LEU A 57 1.54 -6.43 -0.51
C LEU A 57 2.86 -6.12 -1.21
N LEU A 58 3.99 -6.45 -0.58
CA LEU A 58 5.32 -6.23 -1.14
C LEU A 58 5.53 -6.99 -2.45
N ASP A 59 5.11 -8.25 -2.52
CA ASP A 59 5.20 -9.04 -3.75
C ASP A 59 4.34 -8.47 -4.87
N SER A 60 3.13 -7.99 -4.55
CA SER A 60 2.24 -7.36 -5.54
C SER A 60 2.84 -6.04 -6.05
N MET A 61 3.32 -5.19 -5.14
CA MET A 61 3.99 -3.94 -5.49
C MET A 61 5.29 -4.17 -6.28
N LYS A 62 6.07 -5.21 -5.95
CA LYS A 62 7.25 -5.63 -6.70
C LYS A 62 6.90 -6.00 -8.14
N ARG A 63 5.81 -6.73 -8.35
CA ARG A 63 5.36 -7.10 -9.70
C ARG A 63 4.98 -5.88 -10.52
N VAL A 64 4.27 -4.91 -9.93
CA VAL A 64 4.00 -3.62 -10.59
C VAL A 64 5.30 -2.87 -10.88
N TYR A 65 6.20 -2.78 -9.90
CA TYR A 65 7.50 -2.13 -10.05
C TYR A 65 8.29 -2.74 -11.22
N ASN A 66 8.41 -4.07 -11.28
CA ASN A 66 9.15 -4.75 -12.34
C ASN A 66 8.50 -4.56 -13.72
N ALA A 67 7.17 -4.59 -13.80
CA ALA A 67 6.46 -4.33 -15.06
C ALA A 67 6.64 -2.87 -15.54
N ALA A 68 6.79 -1.93 -14.61
CA ALA A 68 7.00 -0.52 -14.91
C ALA A 68 8.48 -0.10 -14.95
N ALA A 69 9.44 -1.00 -14.70
CA ALA A 69 10.85 -0.66 -14.51
C ALA A 69 11.51 -0.05 -15.75
N ALA A 70 10.95 -0.29 -16.94
CA ALA A 70 11.38 0.33 -18.19
C ALA A 70 10.88 1.78 -18.37
N THR A 71 10.00 2.27 -17.49
CA THR A 71 9.47 3.64 -17.56
C THR A 71 10.41 4.63 -16.88
N GLU A 72 10.65 5.79 -17.51
CA GLU A 72 11.53 6.85 -16.97
C GLU A 72 11.01 7.46 -15.65
N SER A 73 9.77 7.15 -15.25
CA SER A 73 9.07 7.76 -14.12
C SER A 73 8.55 6.75 -13.10
N ILE A 74 9.21 5.59 -12.94
CA ILE A 74 8.76 4.54 -12.02
C ILE A 74 8.50 5.04 -10.59
N THR A 75 9.33 5.93 -10.05
CA THR A 75 9.12 6.53 -8.72
C THR A 75 7.79 7.28 -8.66
N LYS A 76 7.50 8.11 -9.66
CA LYS A 76 6.23 8.86 -9.74
C LYS A 76 5.04 7.92 -9.86
N LEU A 77 5.19 6.84 -10.62
CA LEU A 77 4.15 5.83 -10.75
C LEU A 77 3.89 5.13 -9.42
N MET A 78 4.93 4.65 -8.73
CA MET A 78 4.79 3.94 -7.45
C MET A 78 4.19 4.83 -6.37
N THR A 79 4.64 6.07 -6.24
CA THR A 79 4.03 7.06 -5.35
C THR A 79 2.57 7.30 -5.73
N GLY A 80 2.30 7.53 -7.01
CA GLY A 80 0.95 7.79 -7.48
C GLY A 80 0.00 6.61 -7.28
N MET A 81 0.47 5.37 -7.44
CA MET A 81 -0.29 4.15 -7.16
C MET A 81 -0.61 4.02 -5.68
N THR A 82 0.36 4.32 -4.83
CA THR A 82 0.22 4.27 -3.36
C THR A 82 -0.85 5.24 -2.89
N GLU A 83 -0.76 6.51 -3.32
CA GLU A 83 -1.77 7.54 -3.02
C GLU A 83 -3.17 7.10 -3.49
N ASN A 84 -3.26 6.62 -4.73
CA ASN A 84 -4.54 6.20 -5.30
C ASN A 84 -5.14 5.00 -4.56
N THR A 85 -4.29 4.05 -4.13
CA THR A 85 -4.71 2.88 -3.33
C THR A 85 -5.24 3.32 -1.98
N VAL A 86 -4.53 4.23 -1.29
CA VAL A 86 -4.96 4.74 0.02
C VAL A 86 -6.28 5.48 -0.08
N ASP A 87 -6.42 6.37 -1.05
CA ASP A 87 -7.65 7.14 -1.27
C ASP A 87 -8.81 6.23 -1.66
N PHE A 88 -8.56 5.27 -2.55
CA PHE A 88 -9.56 4.28 -2.96
C PHE A 88 -10.05 3.45 -1.77
N MET A 89 -9.14 2.93 -0.94
CA MET A 89 -9.49 2.13 0.24
C MET A 89 -10.30 2.93 1.25
N LYS A 90 -9.95 4.19 1.50
CA LYS A 90 -10.72 5.06 2.40
C LYS A 90 -12.11 5.39 1.86
N LYS A 91 -12.20 5.67 0.56
CA LYS A 91 -13.47 6.02 -0.11
C LYS A 91 -14.42 4.84 -0.13
N THR A 92 -13.90 3.66 -0.44
CA THR A 92 -14.68 2.42 -0.61
C THR A 92 -14.83 1.62 0.69
N LYS A 93 -14.05 1.97 1.73
CA LYS A 93 -13.91 1.20 2.97
C LYS A 93 -13.53 -0.27 2.71
N GLY A 94 -12.73 -0.51 1.68
CA GLY A 94 -12.29 -1.85 1.27
C GLY A 94 -13.35 -2.67 0.52
N VAL A 95 -14.45 -2.06 0.06
CA VAL A 95 -15.52 -2.74 -0.68
C VAL A 95 -15.78 -2.04 -2.02
N TRP A 96 -15.51 -2.72 -3.13
CA TRP A 96 -15.72 -2.20 -4.47
C TRP A 96 -16.40 -3.21 -5.38
N ASP A 97 -17.09 -2.69 -6.40
CA ASP A 97 -17.66 -3.45 -7.50
C ASP A 97 -16.78 -3.33 -8.76
N HIS A 98 -17.30 -3.83 -9.89
CA HIS A 98 -16.58 -3.76 -11.16
C HIS A 98 -16.30 -2.31 -11.60
N ASP A 99 -17.25 -1.39 -11.38
CA ASP A 99 -17.10 0.01 -11.79
C ASP A 99 -16.07 0.75 -10.94
N GLY A 100 -16.04 0.47 -9.64
CA GLY A 100 -14.99 0.92 -8.73
C GLY A 100 -13.62 0.43 -9.17
N TRP A 101 -13.51 -0.85 -9.52
CA TRP A 101 -12.28 -1.43 -10.06
C TRP A 101 -11.81 -0.74 -11.36
N GLN A 102 -12.72 -0.57 -12.33
CA GLN A 102 -12.40 0.11 -13.60
C GLN A 102 -11.98 1.57 -13.38
N SER A 103 -12.61 2.25 -12.42
CA SER A 103 -12.24 3.63 -12.07
C SER A 103 -10.84 3.71 -11.49
N TYR A 104 -10.51 2.79 -10.58
CA TYR A 104 -9.16 2.68 -10.01
C TYR A 104 -8.10 2.47 -11.10
N LEU A 105 -8.34 1.52 -12.03
CA LEU A 105 -7.44 1.25 -13.15
C LEU A 105 -7.19 2.50 -14.01
N LYS A 106 -8.26 3.23 -14.38
CA LYS A 106 -8.15 4.46 -15.17
C LYS A 106 -7.30 5.52 -14.46
N ASP A 107 -7.40 5.64 -13.15
CA ASP A 107 -6.61 6.61 -12.39
C ASP A 107 -5.12 6.24 -12.31
N ILE A 108 -4.81 4.94 -12.24
CA ILE A 108 -3.43 4.46 -12.35
C ILE A 108 -2.87 4.64 -13.77
N GLN A 109 -3.68 4.37 -14.81
CA GLN A 109 -3.28 4.55 -16.20
C GLN A 109 -2.89 6.01 -16.49
N LYS A 110 -3.68 6.98 -15.99
CA LYS A 110 -3.36 8.43 -16.07
C LYS A 110 -2.02 8.79 -15.41
N LYS A 111 -1.54 7.97 -14.48
CA LYS A 111 -0.25 8.16 -13.79
C LYS A 111 0.93 7.53 -14.56
N GLY A 112 0.67 6.90 -15.70
CA GLY A 112 1.69 6.48 -16.67
C GLY A 112 1.99 4.99 -16.70
N LEU A 113 1.20 4.15 -16.02
CA LEU A 113 1.32 2.69 -16.18
C LEU A 113 0.55 2.24 -17.42
N ASP A 114 1.23 1.48 -18.27
CA ASP A 114 0.57 0.79 -19.36
C ASP A 114 -0.25 -0.40 -18.82
N LEU A 115 -1.54 -0.40 -19.15
CA LEU A 115 -2.46 -1.42 -18.67
C LEU A 115 -2.57 -2.55 -19.68
N ASN A 116 -2.17 -3.74 -19.25
CA ASN A 116 -2.39 -5.01 -19.91
C ASN A 116 -2.91 -6.02 -18.88
N ASP A 117 -3.21 -7.25 -19.30
CA ASP A 117 -3.77 -8.27 -18.41
C ASP A 117 -2.88 -8.55 -17.19
N GLU A 118 -1.56 -8.48 -17.38
CA GLU A 118 -0.58 -8.74 -16.34
C GLU A 118 -0.51 -7.60 -15.31
N THR A 119 -0.34 -6.36 -15.76
CA THR A 119 -0.30 -5.19 -14.87
C THR A 119 -1.64 -4.96 -14.16
N THR A 120 -2.75 -5.26 -14.85
CA THR A 120 -4.09 -5.26 -14.28
C THR A 120 -4.21 -6.27 -13.14
N LYS A 121 -3.72 -7.50 -13.33
CA LYS A 121 -3.70 -8.53 -12.28
C LYS A 121 -2.84 -8.11 -11.08
N TYR A 122 -1.69 -7.49 -11.33
CA TYR A 122 -0.79 -7.02 -10.26
C TYR A 122 -1.41 -5.91 -9.43
N LEU A 123 -2.08 -4.96 -10.07
CA LEU A 123 -2.86 -3.93 -9.37
C LEU A 123 -4.01 -4.51 -8.55
N GLY A 124 -4.67 -5.57 -9.04
CA GLY A 124 -5.67 -6.29 -8.27
C GLY A 124 -5.08 -6.91 -6.99
N GLY A 125 -3.89 -7.52 -7.10
CA GLY A 125 -3.15 -8.04 -5.95
C GLY A 125 -2.79 -6.96 -4.93
N VAL A 126 -2.40 -5.76 -5.39
CA VAL A 126 -2.15 -4.61 -4.49
C VAL A 126 -3.42 -4.21 -3.75
N LEU A 127 -4.58 -4.12 -4.43
CA LEU A 127 -5.84 -3.76 -3.78
C LEU A 127 -6.30 -4.82 -2.78
N GLU A 128 -6.27 -6.10 -3.13
CA GLU A 128 -6.70 -7.16 -2.21
C GLU A 128 -5.79 -7.23 -0.97
N ALA A 129 -4.47 -7.16 -1.14
CA ALA A 129 -3.55 -7.11 0.00
C ALA A 129 -3.78 -5.86 0.87
N SER A 130 -4.04 -4.72 0.24
CA SER A 130 -4.34 -3.47 0.95
C SER A 130 -5.67 -3.54 1.69
N LYS A 131 -6.68 -4.24 1.15
CA LYS A 131 -7.97 -4.46 1.80
C LYS A 131 -7.82 -5.31 3.06
N GLU A 132 -7.07 -6.40 3.00
CA GLU A 132 -6.78 -7.24 4.18
C GLU A 132 -6.10 -6.40 5.28
N LEU A 133 -5.11 -5.59 4.92
CA LEU A 133 -4.46 -4.66 5.85
C LEU A 133 -5.42 -3.59 6.40
N TYR A 134 -6.29 -3.05 5.55
CA TYR A 134 -7.28 -2.03 5.95
C TYR A 134 -8.30 -2.58 6.96
N ALA A 135 -8.74 -3.83 6.75
CA ALA A 135 -9.68 -4.53 7.61
C ALA A 135 -9.01 -5.12 8.87
N PHE A 136 -7.68 -5.25 8.88
CA PHE A 136 -6.95 -5.87 9.99
C PHE A 136 -7.22 -5.12 11.31
N PRO A 137 -7.68 -5.79 12.38
CA PRO A 137 -8.16 -5.12 13.60
C PRO A 137 -7.17 -4.14 14.22
N ALA A 138 -5.88 -4.47 14.26
CA ALA A 138 -4.86 -3.59 14.82
C ALA A 138 -4.72 -2.27 14.04
N ILE A 139 -4.95 -2.31 12.73
CA ILE A 139 -4.90 -1.14 11.84
C ILE A 139 -6.22 -0.37 11.92
N ALA A 140 -7.35 -1.08 11.83
CA ALA A 140 -8.70 -0.49 11.95
C ALA A 140 -8.90 0.26 13.27
N ASN A 141 -8.49 -0.34 14.39
CA ASN A 141 -8.61 0.28 15.72
C ASN A 141 -7.78 1.57 15.83
N LYS A 142 -6.57 1.60 15.24
CA LYS A 142 -5.74 2.81 15.21
C LYS A 142 -6.37 3.93 14.36
N MET A 143 -7.04 3.58 13.25
CA MET A 143 -7.78 4.56 12.44
C MET A 143 -8.95 5.17 13.22
N MET A 144 -9.73 4.34 13.93
CA MET A 144 -10.89 4.78 14.72
C MET A 144 -10.50 5.64 15.93
N ALA A 145 -9.40 5.30 16.62
CA ALA A 145 -8.89 6.08 17.75
C ALA A 145 -8.49 7.52 17.38
N LYS A 146 -8.14 7.79 16.12
CA LYS A 146 -7.83 9.14 15.62
C LYS A 146 -9.09 9.94 15.29
N ALA A 147 -10.06 9.31 14.64
CA ALA A 147 -11.33 9.97 14.30
C ALA A 147 -12.02 10.54 15.55
N SER A 148 -11.98 9.80 16.66
CA SER A 148 -12.54 10.21 17.95
C SER A 148 -11.73 11.28 18.69
N LYS A 149 -10.40 11.38 18.47
CA LYS A 149 -9.59 12.51 18.99
C LYS A 149 -9.86 13.79 18.21
N LYS A 150 -9.91 13.71 16.88
CA LYS A 150 -10.13 14.86 16.00
C LYS A 150 -11.52 15.50 16.21
N SER A 151 -12.53 14.73 16.61
CA SER A 151 -13.87 15.25 16.93
C SER A 151 -13.99 15.89 18.33
N LYS A 152 -12.97 15.75 19.19
CA LYS A 152 -12.94 16.36 20.54
C LYS A 152 -12.13 17.65 20.59
N GLU A 153 -11.35 17.93 19.54
CA GLU A 153 -10.49 19.11 19.40
C GLU A 153 -11.06 20.14 18.42
N ALA A 154 -12.21 19.86 17.79
CA ALA A 154 -12.96 20.73 16.90
C ALA A 154 -14.26 21.18 17.57
#